data_AF-D6Z672-F1
#
_entry.id   AF-D6Z672-F1
#
_cell.length_a   1.000
_cell.length_b   1.000
_cell.length_c   1.000
_cell.angle_alpha   90.00
_cell.angle_beta   90.00
_cell.angle_gamma   90.00
#
_symmetry.space_group_name_H-M   'P 1'
#
loop_
_entity.id
_entity.type
_entity.pdbx_description
1 polymer ?
#
loop_
_entity_poly.entity_id
_entity_poly.type
_entity_poly.pdbx_seq_one_letter_code
_entity_poly.pdbx_strand_id
1 'polypeptide(L)'
;MLTYPEECIQRYYDDFNWWRKATDKQLRPGRLLRAFIPHVAVTPKRLTPIGRPEEEAGNHGKANYQIYPLRINAPPRTYDLPVAGLACYPGECFTVHRSKKRYCLLISIGGADIPKEMRSSMKPKWHTDPTLVVAPYYGCQKKGVSKWFQPFVERIIKCEYPQYLWDTLPVPGDTESSILRFDHLQPIGRHHDSYELTDYVLKEEAMEIIHEWIFWLSTGEFEENSTLNMLRNELLGIPQD
;
A
#
# COMPACT_ATOMS: atom_id res chain seq x y z
N MET A 1 19.81 16.46 5.54
CA MET A 1 19.84 16.30 4.08
C MET A 1 19.61 14.84 3.81
N LEU A 2 18.78 14.47 2.82
CA LEU A 2 18.65 13.07 2.42
C LEU A 2 19.92 12.68 1.66
N THR A 3 20.44 11.50 1.92
CA THR A 3 21.63 11.00 1.24
C THR A 3 21.21 9.83 0.36
N TYR A 4 21.55 9.92 -0.92
CA TYR A 4 21.30 8.90 -1.93
C TYR A 4 22.64 8.31 -2.40
N PRO A 5 22.71 6.98 -2.63
CA PRO A 5 23.88 6.36 -3.24
C PRO A 5 24.18 6.92 -4.62
N GLU A 6 25.42 6.74 -5.05
CA GLU A 6 25.89 7.18 -6.35
C GLU A 6 25.19 6.48 -7.53
N GLU A 7 24.77 5.24 -7.31
CA GLU A 7 24.24 4.33 -8.33
C GLU A 7 22.70 4.20 -8.26
N CYS A 8 21.98 5.28 -7.92
CA CYS A 8 20.52 5.23 -7.81
C CYS A 8 19.83 6.30 -8.67
N ILE A 9 18.58 6.02 -9.06
CA ILE A 9 17.82 6.88 -9.98
C ILE A 9 17.55 8.28 -9.42
N GLN A 10 17.45 8.43 -8.10
CA GLN A 10 17.24 9.73 -7.45
C GLN A 10 18.42 10.69 -7.65
N ARG A 11 19.59 10.18 -8.07
CA ARG A 11 20.75 11.02 -8.34
C ARG A 11 20.58 11.91 -9.58
N TYR A 12 19.69 11.55 -10.48
CA TYR A 12 19.44 12.30 -11.72
C TYR A 12 18.51 13.51 -11.55
N TYR A 13 18.13 13.85 -10.31
CA TYR A 13 17.34 15.04 -10.00
C TYR A 13 18.24 16.18 -9.51
N ASP A 14 17.95 17.40 -9.92
CA ASP A 14 18.82 18.60 -9.76
C ASP A 14 19.33 18.86 -8.33
N ASP A 15 18.58 18.48 -7.30
CA ASP A 15 18.94 18.67 -5.88
C ASP A 15 19.19 17.35 -5.14
N PHE A 16 19.39 16.25 -5.89
CA PHE A 16 19.49 14.89 -5.36
C PHE A 16 18.31 14.53 -4.45
N ASN A 17 17.12 15.06 -4.74
CA ASN A 17 15.95 14.86 -3.91
C ASN A 17 14.65 14.92 -4.73
N TRP A 18 13.91 13.83 -4.74
CA TRP A 18 12.59 13.79 -5.38
C TRP A 18 11.41 14.11 -4.44
N TRP A 19 11.65 14.39 -3.16
CA TRP A 19 10.63 14.79 -2.19
C TRP A 19 10.55 16.29 -2.04
N ARG A 20 9.33 16.83 -2.01
CA ARG A 20 9.06 18.22 -1.62
C ARG A 20 8.12 18.28 -0.44
N LYS A 21 8.27 19.33 0.38
CA LYS A 21 7.30 19.61 1.46
C LYS A 21 5.99 20.11 0.88
N ALA A 22 4.89 19.54 1.35
CA ALA A 22 3.52 19.95 1.05
C ALA A 22 2.74 20.03 2.36
N THR A 23 2.57 21.25 2.88
CA THR A 23 1.88 21.51 4.15
C THR A 23 0.36 21.52 4.01
N ASP A 24 -0.17 21.45 2.78
CA ASP A 24 -1.59 21.24 2.56
C ASP A 24 -2.04 19.84 3.01
N LYS A 25 -3.32 19.68 3.30
CA LYS A 25 -3.91 18.38 3.69
C LYS A 25 -4.58 17.65 2.52
N GLN A 26 -4.12 17.88 1.29
CA GLN A 26 -4.74 17.27 0.10
C GLN A 26 -4.18 15.88 -0.18
N LEU A 27 -5.08 14.94 -0.42
CA LEU A 27 -4.76 13.64 -1.00
C LEU A 27 -4.48 13.80 -2.50
N ARG A 28 -3.30 13.36 -2.93
CA ARG A 28 -2.90 13.33 -4.34
C ARG A 28 -1.86 12.23 -4.59
N PRO A 29 -1.78 11.66 -5.80
CA PRO A 29 -0.69 10.76 -6.17
C PRO A 29 0.67 11.35 -5.81
N GLY A 30 1.59 10.50 -5.37
CA GLY A 30 2.92 10.88 -4.88
C GLY A 30 2.97 11.29 -3.40
N ARG A 31 1.82 11.43 -2.71
CA ARG A 31 1.80 11.79 -1.28
C ARG A 31 2.31 10.63 -0.43
N LEU A 32 3.20 10.94 0.51
CA LEU A 32 3.63 9.98 1.52
C LEU A 32 2.61 9.93 2.66
N LEU A 33 2.10 8.74 2.95
CA LEU A 33 1.09 8.46 3.97
C LEU A 33 1.59 7.46 5.01
N ARG A 34 0.92 7.35 6.16
CA ARG A 34 1.02 6.18 7.04
C ARG A 34 -0.31 5.44 7.09
N ALA A 35 -0.31 4.15 6.79
CA ALA A 35 -1.52 3.33 6.84
C ALA A 35 -1.23 1.97 7.47
N PHE A 36 -2.26 1.30 7.97
CA PHE A 36 -2.16 -0.09 8.39
C PHE A 36 -2.17 -0.99 7.15
N ILE A 37 -1.06 -1.66 6.92
CA ILE A 37 -0.87 -2.54 5.76
C ILE A 37 -0.87 -4.00 6.18
N PRO A 38 -1.77 -4.84 5.61
CA PRO A 38 -1.77 -6.28 5.76
C PRO A 38 -0.41 -6.94 5.45
N HIS A 39 -0.05 -7.96 6.24
CA HIS A 39 1.06 -8.84 5.90
C HIS A 39 0.63 -9.87 4.83
N VAL A 40 1.25 -9.82 3.65
CA VAL A 40 0.94 -10.69 2.49
C VAL A 40 1.32 -12.16 2.63
N ALA A 41 2.25 -12.53 3.51
CA ALA A 41 2.68 -13.92 3.71
C ALA A 41 1.94 -14.61 4.89
N VAL A 42 0.61 -14.53 4.92
CA VAL A 42 -0.20 -15.13 5.98
C VAL A 42 -1.39 -15.84 5.37
N THR A 43 -1.64 -17.09 5.76
CA THR A 43 -2.88 -17.78 5.43
C THR A 43 -4.06 -16.92 5.87
N PRO A 44 -4.99 -16.57 4.96
CA PRO A 44 -6.16 -15.78 5.33
C PRO A 44 -6.88 -16.44 6.49
N LYS A 45 -7.36 -15.64 7.44
CA LYS A 45 -8.12 -16.12 8.59
C LYS A 45 -9.52 -15.57 8.54
N ARG A 46 -10.48 -16.36 9.04
CA ARG A 46 -11.85 -15.93 9.23
C ARG A 46 -12.13 -15.69 10.71
N LEU A 47 -12.99 -14.72 10.97
CA LEU A 47 -13.58 -14.45 12.27
C LEU A 47 -14.98 -15.06 12.28
N THR A 48 -15.21 -16.02 13.17
CA THR A 48 -16.51 -16.68 13.33
C THR A 48 -17.13 -16.27 14.65
N PRO A 49 -18.30 -15.60 14.65
CA PRO A 49 -19.00 -15.28 15.89
C PRO A 49 -19.41 -16.55 16.61
N ILE A 50 -19.35 -16.51 17.94
CA ILE A 50 -19.89 -17.53 18.83
C ILE A 50 -21.13 -16.96 19.51
N GLY A 51 -22.19 -17.77 19.63
CA GLY A 51 -23.38 -17.41 20.39
C GLY A 51 -23.04 -17.00 21.83
N ARG A 52 -23.91 -16.19 22.43
CA ARG A 52 -23.77 -15.70 23.80
C ARG A 52 -25.00 -16.07 24.63
N PRO A 53 -24.88 -16.19 25.96
CA PRO A 53 -26.03 -16.33 26.84
C PRO A 53 -27.04 -15.19 26.62
N GLU A 54 -28.33 -15.49 26.78
CA GLU A 54 -29.43 -14.54 26.57
C GLU A 54 -29.29 -13.27 27.40
N GLU A 55 -28.76 -13.39 28.63
CA GLU A 55 -28.49 -12.28 29.55
C GLU A 55 -27.51 -11.24 28.97
N GLU A 56 -26.63 -11.64 28.05
CA GLU A 56 -25.68 -10.75 27.37
C GLU A 56 -26.15 -10.32 25.97
N ALA A 57 -27.32 -10.78 25.53
CA ALA A 57 -27.84 -10.56 24.18
C ALA A 57 -28.08 -9.06 23.85
N GLY A 58 -28.36 -8.24 24.86
CA GLY A 58 -28.54 -6.78 24.71
C GLY A 58 -27.24 -5.96 24.71
N ASN A 59 -26.08 -6.56 25.01
CA ASN A 59 -24.82 -5.82 25.11
C ASN A 59 -24.12 -5.69 23.74
N HIS A 60 -24.22 -4.52 23.09
CA HIS A 60 -23.60 -4.30 21.78
C HIS A 60 -22.09 -4.00 21.81
N GLY A 61 -21.49 -3.86 22.99
CA GLY A 61 -20.06 -3.54 23.15
C GLY A 61 -19.14 -4.77 23.20
N LYS A 62 -19.69 -5.98 23.17
CA LYS A 62 -18.92 -7.23 23.28
C LYS A 62 -19.39 -8.27 22.26
N ALA A 63 -18.44 -9.03 21.71
CA ALA A 63 -18.69 -10.18 20.85
C ALA A 63 -17.66 -11.27 21.15
N ASN A 64 -18.12 -12.52 21.26
CA ASN A 64 -17.26 -13.70 21.36
C ASN A 64 -17.00 -14.25 19.95
N TYR A 65 -15.75 -14.63 19.68
CA TYR A 65 -15.36 -15.09 18.36
C TYR A 65 -14.27 -16.15 18.41
N GLN A 66 -14.23 -16.97 17.37
CA GLN A 66 -13.13 -17.87 17.06
C GLN A 66 -12.45 -17.45 15.77
N ILE A 67 -11.13 -17.62 15.74
CA ILE A 67 -10.32 -17.35 14.55
C ILE A 67 -9.86 -18.68 13.97
N TYR A 68 -10.22 -18.93 12.72
CA TYR A 68 -9.84 -20.13 11.98
C TYR A 68 -9.13 -19.78 10.67
N PRO A 69 -8.30 -20.66 10.11
CA PRO A 69 -7.88 -20.52 8.72
C PRO A 69 -9.09 -20.45 7.78
N LEU A 70 -9.11 -19.47 6.89
CA LEU A 70 -10.09 -19.37 5.81
C LEU A 70 -9.67 -20.37 4.73
N ARG A 71 -10.57 -21.30 4.39
CA ARG A 71 -10.37 -22.28 3.32
C ARG A 71 -11.40 -21.99 2.24
N ILE A 72 -10.93 -21.72 1.02
CA ILE A 72 -11.80 -21.31 -0.10
C ILE A 72 -12.87 -22.36 -0.45
N ASN A 73 -12.54 -23.65 -0.29
CA ASN A 73 -13.45 -24.75 -0.57
C ASN A 73 -14.25 -25.22 0.64
N ALA A 74 -14.16 -24.54 1.79
CA ALA A 74 -14.98 -24.90 2.93
C ALA A 74 -16.43 -24.51 2.67
N PRO A 75 -17.42 -25.37 3.02
CA PRO A 75 -18.82 -25.02 2.85
C PRO A 75 -19.16 -23.76 3.66
N PRO A 76 -20.05 -22.89 3.15
CA PRO A 76 -20.56 -21.75 3.90
C PRO A 76 -21.15 -22.24 5.22
N ARG A 77 -20.73 -21.64 6.34
CA ARG A 77 -21.37 -21.91 7.63
C ARG A 77 -22.49 -20.92 7.84
N THR A 78 -23.70 -21.43 8.05
CA THR A 78 -24.78 -20.65 8.63
C THR A 78 -24.48 -20.41 10.11
N TYR A 79 -24.62 -19.17 10.56
CA TYR A 79 -24.43 -18.82 11.96
C TYR A 79 -25.78 -18.94 12.67
N ASP A 80 -25.82 -19.68 13.77
CA ASP A 80 -27.07 -19.97 14.48
C ASP A 80 -27.70 -18.73 15.13
N LEU A 81 -26.93 -17.67 15.36
CA LEU A 81 -27.43 -16.44 15.98
C LEU A 81 -26.79 -15.19 15.34
N PRO A 82 -27.59 -14.18 14.95
CA PRO A 82 -27.07 -12.91 14.47
C PRO A 82 -26.36 -12.15 15.59
N VAL A 83 -25.07 -11.85 15.41
CA VAL A 83 -24.35 -10.91 16.28
C VAL A 83 -24.47 -9.53 15.67
N ALA A 84 -25.28 -8.66 16.28
CA ALA A 84 -25.59 -7.32 15.74
C ALA A 84 -24.34 -6.47 15.42
N GLY A 85 -23.24 -6.67 16.15
CA GLY A 85 -21.98 -5.94 15.91
C GLY A 85 -21.12 -6.46 14.75
N LEU A 86 -21.41 -7.66 14.24
CA LEU A 86 -20.69 -8.32 13.15
C LEU A 86 -21.70 -9.06 12.26
N ALA A 87 -22.68 -8.32 11.73
CA ALA A 87 -23.64 -8.87 10.79
C ALA A 87 -22.92 -9.34 9.52
N CYS A 88 -23.24 -10.55 9.06
CA CYS A 88 -22.66 -11.16 7.87
C CYS A 88 -23.82 -11.71 7.02
N TYR A 89 -23.92 -11.28 5.76
CA TYR A 89 -24.99 -11.74 4.87
C TYR A 89 -24.66 -13.09 4.23
N PRO A 90 -25.64 -13.80 3.66
CA PRO A 90 -25.38 -15.05 2.95
C PRO A 90 -24.30 -14.89 1.88
N GLY A 91 -23.28 -15.74 1.93
CA GLY A 91 -22.12 -15.69 1.02
C GLY A 91 -20.96 -14.81 1.50
N GLU A 92 -21.14 -14.04 2.56
CA GLU A 92 -20.07 -13.23 3.15
C GLU A 92 -19.33 -13.97 4.27
N CYS A 93 -18.12 -13.51 4.57
CA CYS A 93 -17.42 -13.87 5.80
C CYS A 93 -16.52 -12.71 6.27
N PHE A 94 -16.33 -12.59 7.59
CA PHE A 94 -15.34 -11.67 8.13
C PHE A 94 -13.95 -12.28 8.00
N THR A 95 -13.06 -11.56 7.31
CA THR A 95 -11.63 -11.91 7.27
C THR A 95 -10.86 -11.07 8.27
N VAL A 96 -9.86 -11.69 8.92
CA VAL A 96 -8.94 -10.99 9.81
C VAL A 96 -7.51 -11.25 9.38
N HIS A 97 -6.69 -10.20 9.42
CA HIS A 97 -5.31 -10.26 8.97
C HIS A 97 -4.41 -9.46 9.92
N ARG A 98 -3.14 -9.84 10.01
CA ARG A 98 -2.16 -9.08 10.76
C ARG A 98 -1.73 -7.88 9.93
N SER A 99 -1.87 -6.68 10.46
CA SER A 99 -1.42 -5.45 9.82
C SER A 99 -0.31 -4.78 10.59
N LYS A 100 0.50 -3.98 9.90
CA LYS A 100 1.49 -3.08 10.51
C LYS A 100 1.31 -1.69 9.94
N LYS A 101 1.34 -0.67 10.80
CA LYS A 101 1.39 0.73 10.37
C LYS A 101 2.72 1.03 9.67
N ARG A 102 2.67 1.47 8.42
CA ARG A 102 3.83 1.69 7.55
C ARG A 102 3.68 2.97 6.75
N TYR A 103 4.82 3.56 6.39
CA TYR A 103 4.84 4.56 5.34
C TYR A 103 4.44 3.93 4.01
N CYS A 104 3.64 4.64 3.22
CA CYS A 104 3.16 4.19 1.92
C CYS A 104 3.16 5.37 0.94
N LEU A 105 3.50 5.11 -0.32
CA LEU A 105 3.29 6.05 -1.41
C LEU A 105 1.85 5.94 -1.91
N LEU A 106 1.14 7.07 -1.98
CA LEU A 106 -0.17 7.13 -2.62
C LEU A 106 -0.02 7.09 -4.14
N ILE A 107 -0.58 6.05 -4.77
CA ILE A 107 -0.48 5.84 -6.22
C ILE A 107 -1.72 6.38 -6.92
N SER A 108 -2.92 6.11 -6.38
CA SER A 108 -4.17 6.58 -6.96
C SER A 108 -5.18 6.95 -5.89
N ILE A 109 -6.00 7.96 -6.20
CA ILE A 109 -7.10 8.43 -5.34
C ILE A 109 -8.46 7.80 -5.67
N GLY A 110 -8.50 6.85 -6.60
CA GLY A 110 -9.73 6.14 -7.00
C GLY A 110 -10.56 6.83 -8.08
N GLY A 111 -9.97 7.81 -8.79
CA GLY A 111 -10.60 8.51 -9.91
C GLY A 111 -11.53 9.65 -9.49
N ALA A 112 -12.32 10.14 -10.46
CA ALA A 112 -13.30 11.20 -10.24
C ALA A 112 -14.50 10.68 -9.43
N ASP A 113 -15.05 11.54 -8.57
CA ASP A 113 -16.26 11.20 -7.82
C ASP A 113 -17.45 11.02 -8.78
N ILE A 114 -18.26 9.99 -8.55
CA ILE A 114 -19.49 9.76 -9.31
C ILE A 114 -20.49 10.90 -9.03
N PRO A 115 -21.19 11.45 -10.05
CA PRO A 115 -22.21 12.49 -9.86
C PRO A 115 -23.24 12.13 -8.78
N LYS A 116 -23.69 13.13 -8.03
CA LYS A 116 -24.56 12.92 -6.86
C LYS A 116 -25.91 12.33 -7.25
N GLU A 117 -26.41 12.69 -8.42
CA GLU A 117 -27.68 12.27 -9.01
C GLU A 117 -27.68 10.76 -9.28
N MET A 118 -26.54 10.21 -9.72
CA MET A 118 -26.37 8.77 -9.88
C MET A 118 -26.25 8.07 -8.52
N ARG A 119 -25.43 8.63 -7.61
CA ARG A 119 -25.20 8.03 -6.28
C ARG A 119 -26.44 7.95 -5.40
N SER A 120 -27.35 8.92 -5.46
CA SER A 120 -28.54 8.95 -4.61
C SER A 120 -29.50 7.77 -4.89
N SER A 121 -29.49 7.26 -6.12
CA SER A 121 -30.25 6.09 -6.54
C SER A 121 -29.56 4.76 -6.23
N MET A 122 -28.24 4.76 -6.00
CA MET A 122 -27.43 3.58 -5.76
C MET A 122 -27.36 3.27 -4.26
N LYS A 123 -27.91 2.12 -3.86
CA LYS A 123 -27.74 1.55 -2.53
C LYS A 123 -27.28 0.10 -2.67
N PRO A 124 -26.30 -0.34 -1.86
CA PRO A 124 -25.57 0.38 -0.80
C PRO A 124 -24.47 1.36 -1.29
N LYS A 125 -24.09 2.31 -0.43
CA LYS A 125 -23.13 3.40 -0.74
C LYS A 125 -21.76 2.91 -1.22
N TRP A 126 -21.30 1.77 -0.69
CA TRP A 126 -19.97 1.21 -0.96
C TRP A 126 -19.75 0.83 -2.43
N HIS A 127 -20.82 0.69 -3.24
CA HIS A 127 -20.68 0.53 -4.69
C HIS A 127 -20.02 1.73 -5.39
N THR A 128 -20.05 2.89 -4.76
CA THR A 128 -19.59 4.16 -5.34
C THR A 128 -18.51 4.84 -4.50
N ASP A 129 -18.14 4.25 -3.37
CA ASP A 129 -17.11 4.81 -2.50
C ASP A 129 -15.71 4.49 -3.08
N PRO A 130 -14.90 5.52 -3.39
CA PRO A 130 -13.59 5.30 -3.97
C PRO A 130 -12.60 4.76 -2.94
N THR A 131 -11.70 3.89 -3.40
CA THR A 131 -10.55 3.41 -2.63
C THR A 131 -9.29 4.16 -3.03
N LEU A 132 -8.37 4.36 -2.09
CA LEU A 132 -7.01 4.80 -2.40
C LEU A 132 -6.17 3.57 -2.75
N VAL A 133 -5.25 3.68 -3.71
CA VAL A 133 -4.26 2.63 -4.00
C VAL A 133 -2.91 3.09 -3.48
N VAL A 134 -2.25 2.25 -2.69
CA VAL A 134 -0.97 2.58 -2.07
C VAL A 134 0.08 1.50 -2.28
N ALA A 135 1.35 1.92 -2.40
CA ALA A 135 2.51 1.05 -2.38
C ALA A 135 3.24 1.19 -1.03
N PRO A 136 3.44 0.11 -0.25
CA PRO A 136 4.04 0.19 1.07
C PRO A 136 5.58 0.22 1.05
N TYR A 137 6.17 0.98 1.98
CA TYR A 137 7.61 0.97 2.24
C TYR A 137 8.02 -0.06 3.32
N TYR A 138 9.16 -0.70 3.09
CA TYR A 138 9.80 -1.66 3.99
C TYR A 138 11.22 -1.20 4.30
N GLY A 139 11.43 -0.73 5.53
CA GLY A 139 12.76 -0.29 5.97
C GLY A 139 13.82 -1.39 5.89
N CYS A 140 14.99 -1.03 5.34
CA CYS A 140 16.11 -1.92 5.03
C CYS A 140 16.83 -2.43 6.28
N GLN A 141 16.80 -1.65 7.36
CA GLN A 141 17.49 -1.95 8.62
C GLN A 141 16.51 -2.01 9.80
N LYS A 142 16.98 -2.45 10.97
CA LYS A 142 16.35 -2.20 12.28
C LYS A 142 17.44 -2.19 13.34
N LYS A 143 17.58 -1.06 14.06
CA LYS A 143 18.60 -0.92 15.11
C LYS A 143 20.01 -1.27 14.60
N GLY A 144 20.36 -0.80 13.40
CA GLY A 144 21.64 -1.07 12.75
C GLY A 144 21.78 -2.45 12.08
N VAL A 145 20.84 -3.38 12.27
CA VAL A 145 20.90 -4.71 11.63
C VAL A 145 20.15 -4.71 10.32
N SER A 146 20.80 -5.12 9.23
CA SER A 146 20.14 -5.28 7.92
C SER A 146 19.07 -6.38 7.96
N LYS A 147 17.90 -6.10 7.41
CA LYS A 147 16.81 -7.08 7.22
C LYS A 147 16.82 -7.73 5.84
N TRP A 148 17.60 -7.19 4.93
CA TRP A 148 17.61 -7.59 3.53
C TRP A 148 18.98 -8.14 3.18
N PHE A 149 18.99 -9.10 2.26
CA PHE A 149 20.23 -9.62 1.71
C PHE A 149 20.93 -8.51 0.92
N GLN A 150 22.11 -8.09 1.36
CA GLN A 150 22.75 -6.87 0.86
C GLN A 150 23.00 -6.88 -0.67
N PRO A 151 23.50 -7.98 -1.27
CA PRO A 151 23.65 -8.05 -2.73
C PRO A 151 22.32 -7.89 -3.50
N PHE A 152 21.19 -8.23 -2.88
CA PHE A 152 19.87 -7.97 -3.47
C PHE A 152 19.48 -6.49 -3.38
N VAL A 153 19.81 -5.82 -2.28
CA VAL A 153 19.58 -4.37 -2.14
C VAL A 153 20.37 -3.58 -3.17
N GLU A 154 21.62 -3.96 -3.43
CA GLU A 154 22.48 -3.34 -4.45
C GLU A 154 21.86 -3.42 -5.86
N ARG A 155 21.23 -4.55 -6.19
CA ARG A 155 20.49 -4.73 -7.45
C ARG A 155 19.20 -3.89 -7.50
N ILE A 156 18.49 -3.76 -6.38
CA ILE A 156 17.31 -2.89 -6.29
C ILE A 156 17.69 -1.42 -6.50
N ILE A 157 18.81 -0.98 -5.90
CA ILE A 157 19.33 0.39 -6.06
C ILE A 157 19.51 0.75 -7.55
N LYS A 158 19.97 -0.22 -8.35
CA LYS A 158 20.18 -0.10 -9.81
C LYS A 158 18.92 -0.33 -10.65
N CYS A 159 17.74 -0.30 -10.03
CA CYS A 159 16.47 -0.42 -10.73
C CYS A 159 16.31 -1.75 -11.50
N GLU A 160 16.95 -2.83 -11.03
CA GLU A 160 16.99 -4.08 -11.80
C GLU A 160 15.64 -4.81 -11.84
N TYR A 161 14.77 -4.56 -10.85
CA TYR A 161 13.52 -5.28 -10.65
C TYR A 161 12.31 -4.34 -10.58
N PRO A 162 11.22 -4.61 -11.32
CA PRO A 162 10.04 -3.74 -11.31
C PRO A 162 9.29 -3.77 -9.97
N GLN A 163 9.44 -4.82 -9.17
CA GLN A 163 8.71 -4.97 -7.91
C GLN A 163 9.25 -4.04 -6.80
N TYR A 164 10.48 -3.54 -6.95
CA TYR A 164 11.21 -2.91 -5.87
C TYR A 164 11.80 -1.57 -6.31
N LEU A 165 11.71 -0.59 -5.42
CA LEU A 165 12.42 0.68 -5.58
C LEU A 165 13.04 1.06 -4.24
N TRP A 166 14.35 1.31 -4.25
CA TRP A 166 15.08 1.77 -3.07
C TRP A 166 14.87 3.27 -2.87
N ASP A 167 14.72 3.74 -1.63
CA ASP A 167 14.51 5.15 -1.31
C ASP A 167 14.94 5.53 0.12
N THR A 168 15.18 6.82 0.33
CA THR A 168 15.39 7.46 1.64
C THR A 168 14.21 8.38 1.94
N LEU A 169 13.40 8.02 2.93
CA LEU A 169 12.18 8.77 3.22
C LEU A 169 12.47 10.09 3.97
N PRO A 170 11.73 11.18 3.67
CA PRO A 170 11.95 12.51 4.24
C PRO A 170 11.37 12.68 5.66
N VAL A 171 11.21 11.58 6.39
CA VAL A 171 10.52 11.51 7.68
C VAL A 171 11.40 10.78 8.70
N PRO A 172 11.33 11.15 9.99
CA PRO A 172 12.00 10.39 11.03
C PRO A 172 11.54 8.93 11.03
N GLY A 173 12.49 8.01 11.18
CA GLY A 173 12.23 6.57 11.23
C GLY A 173 13.39 5.78 11.81
N ASP A 174 13.11 4.52 12.16
CA ASP A 174 14.10 3.58 12.73
C ASP A 174 15.10 3.03 11.68
N THR A 175 15.00 3.49 10.42
CA THR A 175 15.72 2.95 9.28
C THR A 175 16.20 4.09 8.40
N GLU A 176 17.45 4.03 7.96
CA GLU A 176 18.03 5.05 7.09
C GLU A 176 17.45 4.99 5.67
N SER A 177 17.19 3.78 5.17
CA SER A 177 16.61 3.53 3.85
C SER A 177 15.46 2.55 3.90
N SER A 178 14.63 2.59 2.86
CA SER A 178 13.46 1.75 2.68
C SER A 178 13.35 1.25 1.25
N ILE A 179 12.66 0.13 1.08
CA ILE A 179 12.27 -0.42 -0.22
C ILE A 179 10.76 -0.23 -0.38
N LEU A 180 10.36 0.52 -1.40
CA LEU A 180 8.99 0.58 -1.89
C LEU A 180 8.66 -0.74 -2.61
N ARG A 181 7.50 -1.33 -2.29
CA ARG A 181 7.04 -2.61 -2.84
C ARG A 181 5.86 -2.41 -3.77
N PHE A 182 6.12 -2.35 -5.07
CA PHE A 182 5.06 -2.20 -6.08
C PHE A 182 4.27 -3.50 -6.29
N ASP A 183 4.88 -4.65 -6.07
CA ASP A 183 4.17 -5.94 -6.04
C ASP A 183 3.18 -6.07 -4.85
N HIS A 184 3.20 -5.11 -3.91
CA HIS A 184 2.29 -5.03 -2.77
C HIS A 184 1.31 -3.86 -2.89
N LEU A 185 1.07 -3.36 -4.10
CA LEU A 185 -0.01 -2.40 -4.37
C LEU A 185 -1.33 -2.95 -3.84
N GLN A 186 -2.04 -2.15 -3.04
CA GLN A 186 -3.31 -2.57 -2.48
C GLN A 186 -4.25 -1.39 -2.20
N PRO A 187 -5.56 -1.63 -2.23
CA PRO A 187 -6.53 -0.62 -1.85
C PRO A 187 -6.54 -0.41 -0.33
N ILE A 188 -6.70 0.83 0.09
CA ILE A 188 -7.09 1.21 1.45
C ILE A 188 -8.33 2.11 1.41
N GLY A 189 -9.04 2.18 2.53
CA GLY A 189 -10.20 3.07 2.66
C GLY A 189 -9.83 4.55 2.54
N ARG A 190 -10.76 5.37 2.06
CA ARG A 190 -10.65 6.84 2.01
C ARG A 190 -11.12 7.51 3.32
N HIS A 191 -11.54 6.74 4.32
CA HIS A 191 -11.91 7.27 5.62
C HIS A 191 -10.69 7.87 6.33
N HIS A 192 -10.87 8.93 7.12
CA HIS A 192 -9.76 9.62 7.79
C HIS A 192 -9.02 8.72 8.79
N ASP A 193 -9.67 7.70 9.36
CA ASP A 193 -9.02 6.70 10.22
C ASP A 193 -8.22 5.64 9.44
N SER A 194 -8.30 5.61 8.11
CA SER A 194 -7.58 4.63 7.28
C SER A 194 -6.11 5.01 7.07
N TYR A 195 -5.76 6.30 7.21
CA TYR A 195 -4.41 6.79 6.95
C TYR A 195 -4.08 8.07 7.73
N GLU A 196 -2.80 8.36 7.88
CA GLU A 196 -2.27 9.66 8.33
C GLU A 196 -1.52 10.31 7.18
N LEU A 197 -1.78 11.61 6.95
CA LEU A 197 -1.00 12.41 6.01
C LEU A 197 0.36 12.74 6.62
N THR A 198 1.42 12.69 5.82
CA THR A 198 2.69 13.35 6.14
C THR A 198 2.81 14.66 5.35
N ASP A 199 3.79 15.49 5.67
CA ASP A 199 4.04 16.77 4.97
C ASP A 199 4.87 16.63 3.69
N TYR A 200 4.91 15.44 3.08
CA TYR A 200 5.76 15.16 1.94
C TYR A 200 5.00 14.54 0.77
N VAL A 201 5.37 15.00 -0.42
CA VAL A 201 4.88 14.53 -1.72
C VAL A 201 6.05 14.44 -2.67
N LEU A 202 6.02 13.52 -3.62
CA LEU A 202 6.97 13.50 -4.72
C LEU A 202 6.88 14.79 -5.56
N LYS A 203 8.00 15.16 -6.17
CA LYS A 203 8.04 16.09 -7.30
C LYS A 203 7.31 15.48 -8.50
N GLU A 204 6.93 16.32 -9.46
CA GLU A 204 6.09 15.91 -10.58
C GLU A 204 6.82 14.93 -11.50
N GLU A 205 8.07 15.27 -11.83
CA GLU A 205 8.99 14.48 -12.65
C GLU A 205 9.28 13.12 -12.00
N ALA A 206 9.33 13.08 -10.66
CA ALA A 206 9.49 11.84 -9.92
C ALA A 206 8.24 10.96 -9.96
N MET A 207 7.06 11.58 -9.98
CA MET A 207 5.82 10.84 -10.11
C MET A 207 5.67 10.24 -11.52
N GLU A 208 6.20 10.88 -12.56
CA GLU A 208 6.27 10.33 -13.92
C GLU A 208 7.09 9.04 -13.96
N ILE A 209 8.28 9.03 -13.33
CA ILE A 209 9.07 7.80 -13.17
C ILE A 209 8.30 6.70 -12.44
N ILE A 210 7.52 7.05 -11.40
CA ILE A 210 6.69 6.08 -10.69
C ILE A 210 5.60 5.50 -11.62
N HIS A 211 5.01 6.30 -12.51
CA HIS A 211 4.05 5.80 -13.49
C HIS A 211 4.70 4.83 -14.50
N GLU A 212 5.85 5.19 -15.06
CA GLU A 212 6.61 4.29 -15.94
C GLU A 212 6.99 2.99 -15.21
N TRP A 213 7.32 3.07 -13.91
CA TRP A 213 7.63 1.90 -13.08
C TRP A 213 6.43 0.97 -12.89
N ILE A 214 5.24 1.54 -12.66
CA ILE A 214 4.00 0.77 -12.54
C ILE A 214 3.63 0.14 -13.89
N PHE A 215 3.84 0.86 -15.00
CA PHE A 215 3.68 0.32 -16.33
C PHE A 215 4.59 -0.91 -16.50
N TRP A 216 5.89 -0.76 -16.22
CA TRP A 216 6.86 -1.85 -16.30
C TRP A 216 6.49 -3.04 -15.42
N LEU A 217 6.04 -2.82 -14.18
CA LEU A 217 5.55 -3.90 -13.33
C LEU A 217 4.35 -4.63 -13.93
N SER A 218 3.44 -3.89 -14.57
CA SER A 218 2.15 -4.42 -15.04
C SER A 218 2.26 -5.13 -16.38
N THR A 219 3.16 -4.67 -17.26
CA THR A 219 3.31 -5.18 -18.63
C THR A 219 4.55 -6.04 -18.81
N GLY A 220 5.58 -5.86 -17.97
CA GLY A 220 6.91 -6.43 -18.20
C GLY A 220 7.72 -5.69 -19.27
N GLU A 221 7.19 -4.60 -19.81
CA GLU A 221 7.77 -3.82 -20.92
C GLU A 221 7.99 -2.36 -20.50
N PHE A 222 8.79 -1.63 -21.27
CA PHE A 222 8.95 -0.18 -21.10
C PHE A 222 8.22 0.57 -22.21
N GLU A 223 7.74 1.78 -21.90
CA GLU A 223 7.19 2.66 -22.92
C GLU A 223 8.27 3.12 -23.90
N GLU A 224 7.85 3.49 -25.12
CA GLU A 224 8.74 4.06 -26.12
C GLU A 224 9.32 5.39 -25.59
N ASN A 225 10.65 5.54 -25.61
CA ASN A 225 11.37 6.66 -24.99
C ASN A 225 11.19 6.79 -23.45
N SER A 226 10.90 5.68 -22.75
CA SER A 226 10.83 5.65 -21.28
C SER A 226 12.09 6.21 -20.62
N THR A 227 11.91 7.24 -19.79
CA THR A 227 12.99 7.85 -19.00
C THR A 227 13.55 6.85 -18.00
N LEU A 228 12.67 6.08 -17.36
CA LEU A 228 13.05 5.01 -16.45
C LEU A 228 13.95 3.98 -17.14
N ASN A 229 13.61 3.53 -18.34
CA ASN A 229 14.41 2.54 -19.07
C ASN A 229 15.82 3.09 -19.40
N MET A 230 15.89 4.33 -19.88
CA MET A 230 17.17 5.00 -20.16
C MET A 230 18.06 5.04 -18.92
N LEU A 231 17.53 5.56 -17.80
CA LEU A 231 18.27 5.67 -16.53
C LEU A 231 18.67 4.30 -15.97
N ARG A 232 17.77 3.31 -16.04
CA ARG A 232 18.05 1.94 -15.60
C ARG A 232 19.19 1.31 -16.39
N ASN A 233 19.16 1.43 -17.72
CA ASN A 233 20.19 0.85 -18.57
C ASN A 233 21.55 1.51 -18.33
N GLU A 234 21.59 2.83 -18.09
CA GLU A 234 22.80 3.53 -17.66
C GLU A 234 23.34 2.96 -16.34
N LEU A 235 22.49 2.82 -15.31
CA LEU A 235 22.86 2.26 -14.01
C LEU A 235 23.36 0.80 -14.08
N LEU A 236 22.87 0.03 -15.06
CA LEU A 236 23.26 -1.36 -15.31
C LEU A 236 24.45 -1.49 -16.27
N GLY A 237 24.90 -0.40 -16.90
CA GLY A 237 25.94 -0.44 -17.93
C GLY A 237 25.50 -1.18 -19.21
N ILE A 238 24.21 -1.17 -19.52
CA ILE A 238 23.64 -1.76 -20.74
C ILE A 238 23.77 -0.70 -21.86
N PRO A 239 24.39 -1.04 -23.01
CA PRO A 239 24.48 -0.13 -24.15
C PRO A 239 23.08 0.32 -24.63
N GLN A 240 22.95 1.59 -24.99
CA GLN A 240 21.77 2.10 -25.69
C GLN A 240 22.02 1.95 -27.18
N ASP A 241 21.13 1.25 -27.89
CA ASP A 241 21.15 1.11 -29.35
C ASP A 241 20.49 2.32 -30.05
#